data_AF-M6GCI4-F1
#
_entry.id   AF-M6GCI4-F1
#
_cell.length_a   1.000
_cell.length_b   1.000
_cell.length_c   1.000
_cell.angle_alpha   90.00
_cell.angle_beta   90.00
_cell.angle_gamma   90.00
#
_symmetry.space_group_name_H-M   'P 1'
#
loop_
_entity.id
_entity.type
_entity.pdbx_description
1 polymer ?
#
loop_
_entity_poly.entity_id
_entity_poly.type
_entity_poly.pdbx_seq_one_letter_code
_entity_poly.pdbx_strand_id
1 'polypeptide(L)'
;MPPRSSLEEQQKAFDEFQYEYNYVRPHKALKNTFPKSYYKESLRTFPSVLPEAYYPTNVVVTPVNDLGNIYFAGHRIFLSSALADESVGLEDNRIDM
;
A
#
# COMPACT_ATOMS: atom_id res chain seq x y z
N MET A 1 4.56 17.95 -10.00
CA MET A 1 5.39 18.10 -11.20
C MET A 1 4.48 17.97 -12.41
N PRO A 2 4.56 18.86 -13.41
CA PRO A 2 3.69 18.76 -14.59
C PRO A 2 4.02 17.48 -15.39
N PRO A 3 3.03 16.92 -16.13
CA PRO A 3 3.29 15.84 -17.08
C PRO A 3 4.35 16.22 -18.12
N ARG A 4 5.19 15.25 -18.51
CA ARG A 4 6.18 15.37 -19.59
C ARG A 4 5.65 14.81 -20.92
N SER A 5 6.37 15.08 -21.99
CA SER A 5 5.98 14.72 -23.37
C SER A 5 6.04 13.22 -23.67
N SER A 6 6.74 12.43 -22.86
CA SER A 6 6.80 10.97 -22.97
C SER A 6 6.97 10.32 -21.59
N LEU A 7 6.80 9.00 -21.52
CA LEU A 7 7.02 8.23 -20.30
C LEU A 7 8.50 8.27 -19.88
N GLU A 8 9.44 8.25 -20.84
CA GLU A 8 10.87 8.35 -20.57
C GLU A 8 11.24 9.71 -19.96
N GLU A 9 10.74 10.81 -20.53
CA GLU A 9 10.96 12.15 -19.97
C GLU A 9 10.30 12.31 -18.60
N GLN A 10 9.12 11.69 -18.41
CA GLN A 10 8.45 11.67 -17.12
C GLN A 10 9.27 10.92 -16.07
N GLN A 11 9.84 9.77 -16.43
CA GLN A 11 10.69 8.98 -15.54
C GLN A 11 11.95 9.75 -15.16
N LYS A 12 12.63 10.37 -16.14
CA LYS A 12 13.79 11.22 -15.86
C LYS A 12 13.46 12.34 -14.88
N ALA A 13 12.31 12.99 -15.07
CA ALA A 13 11.87 14.04 -14.16
C ALA A 13 11.54 13.50 -12.75
N PHE A 14 11.04 12.26 -12.63
CA PHE A 14 10.85 11.61 -11.34
C PHE A 14 12.18 11.26 -10.67
N ASP A 15 13.17 10.81 -11.43
CA ASP A 15 14.49 10.48 -10.90
C ASP A 15 15.20 11.74 -10.36
N GLU A 16 15.11 12.86 -11.10
CA GLU A 16 15.58 14.18 -10.66
C GLU A 16 14.87 14.63 -9.36
N PHE A 17 13.54 14.50 -9.31
CA PHE A 17 12.76 14.83 -8.12
C PHE A 17 13.15 13.94 -6.92
N GLN A 18 13.34 12.64 -7.14
CA GLN A 18 13.76 11.71 -6.09
C GLN A 18 15.12 12.11 -5.51
N TYR A 19 16.07 12.53 -6.36
CA TYR A 19 17.36 13.05 -5.91
C TYR A 19 17.19 14.33 -5.08
N GLU A 20 16.44 15.30 -5.60
CA GLU A 20 16.20 16.57 -4.89
C GLU A 20 15.55 16.35 -3.52
N TYR A 21 14.48 15.54 -3.48
CA TYR A 21 13.75 15.21 -2.26
C TYR A 21 14.65 14.55 -1.22
N ASN A 22 15.46 13.58 -1.63
CA ASN A 22 16.23 12.77 -0.69
C ASN A 22 17.55 13.43 -0.24
N TYR A 23 18.17 14.26 -1.08
CA TYR A 23 19.54 14.78 -0.84
C TYR A 23 19.64 16.30 -0.72
N VAL A 24 18.68 17.08 -1.24
CA VAL A 24 18.78 18.54 -1.32
C VAL A 24 17.80 19.24 -0.37
N ARG A 25 16.64 18.64 -0.12
CA ARG A 25 15.58 19.26 0.68
C ARG A 25 15.69 18.86 2.16
N PRO A 26 15.99 19.79 3.08
CA PRO A 26 15.94 19.51 4.50
C PRO A 26 14.48 19.43 4.98
N HIS A 27 14.15 18.40 5.75
CA HIS A 27 12.79 18.14 6.19
C HIS A 27 12.62 18.48 7.67
N LYS A 28 11.67 19.36 7.99
CA LYS A 28 11.40 19.80 9.37
C LYS A 28 11.08 18.65 10.31
N ALA A 29 10.31 17.66 9.85
CA ALA A 29 10.00 16.45 10.61
C ALA A 29 11.24 15.62 10.96
N LEU A 30 12.32 15.77 10.17
CA LEU A 30 13.63 15.15 10.39
C LEU A 30 14.62 16.14 11.00
N LYS A 31 14.17 17.15 11.78
CA LYS A 31 15.05 18.15 12.39
C LYS A 31 15.93 18.90 11.36
N ASN A 32 15.37 19.19 10.19
CA ASN A 32 16.04 19.86 9.06
C ASN A 32 17.23 19.09 8.48
N THR A 33 17.26 17.76 8.61
CA THR A 33 18.19 16.90 7.87
C THR A 33 17.54 16.32 6.60
N PHE A 34 18.32 15.62 5.79
CA PHE A 34 17.86 15.04 4.52
C PHE A 34 17.24 13.64 4.71
N PRO A 35 16.16 13.29 3.98
CA PRO A 35 15.55 11.97 4.05
C PRO A 35 16.54 10.82 3.81
N LYS A 36 17.52 10.99 2.91
CA LYS A 36 18.52 9.96 2.63
C LYS A 36 19.30 9.52 3.86
N SER A 37 19.52 10.41 4.83
CA SER A 37 20.27 10.08 6.05
C SER A 37 19.57 9.07 6.95
N TYR A 38 18.25 8.87 6.77
CA TYR A 38 17.44 7.96 7.58
C TYR A 38 17.02 6.72 6.80
N TYR A 39 16.76 6.88 5.50
CA TYR A 39 16.30 5.77 4.66
C TYR A 39 17.48 5.00 4.05
N LYS A 40 17.54 3.70 4.36
CA LYS A 40 18.35 2.73 3.62
C LYS A 40 17.42 1.88 2.77
N GLU A 41 17.86 1.59 1.55
CA GLU A 41 17.14 0.68 0.66
C GLU A 41 16.92 -0.67 1.34
N SER A 42 15.70 -1.17 1.23
CA SER A 42 15.32 -2.47 1.77
C SER A 42 16.05 -3.58 1.01
N LEU A 43 16.73 -4.47 1.74
CA LEU A 43 17.29 -5.70 1.16
C LEU A 43 16.20 -6.73 0.83
N ARG A 44 14.95 -6.51 1.28
CA ARG A 44 13.82 -7.38 0.95
C ARG A 44 13.43 -7.13 -0.50
N THR A 45 13.65 -8.10 -1.36
CA THR A 45 13.15 -8.11 -2.72
C THR A 45 11.63 -8.19 -2.71
N PHE A 46 10.99 -7.40 -3.57
CA PHE A 46 9.56 -7.55 -3.81
C PHE A 46 9.32 -8.89 -4.54
N PRO A 47 8.48 -9.80 -4.00
CA PRO A 47 8.34 -11.13 -4.59
C PRO A 47 7.59 -11.04 -5.94
N SER A 48 7.91 -11.94 -6.87
CA SER A 48 7.23 -12.03 -8.17
C SER A 48 5.78 -12.51 -8.07
N VAL A 49 5.47 -13.22 -6.99
CA VAL A 49 4.12 -13.65 -6.62
C VAL A 49 3.91 -13.24 -5.17
N LEU A 50 2.86 -12.46 -4.91
CA LEU A 50 2.53 -12.08 -3.54
C LEU A 50 2.06 -13.33 -2.76
N PRO A 51 2.54 -13.52 -1.53
CA PRO A 51 1.98 -14.57 -0.67
C PRO A 51 0.53 -14.21 -0.32
N GLU A 52 -0.32 -15.22 -0.19
CA GLU A 52 -1.67 -15.04 0.35
C GLU A 52 -1.61 -14.40 1.75
N ALA A 53 -2.60 -13.57 2.06
CA ALA A 53 -2.74 -12.98 3.37
C ALA A 53 -2.96 -14.07 4.42
N TYR A 54 -2.11 -14.11 5.44
CA TYR A 54 -2.28 -15.00 6.58
C TYR A 54 -3.19 -14.36 7.63
N TYR A 55 -4.24 -15.08 8.01
CA TYR A 55 -5.14 -14.69 9.10
C TYR A 55 -5.01 -15.68 10.27
N PRO A 56 -5.03 -15.20 11.53
CA PRO A 56 -5.12 -16.06 12.70
C PRO A 56 -6.34 -17.00 12.65
N THR A 57 -6.26 -18.15 13.30
CA THR A 57 -7.32 -19.18 13.27
C THR A 57 -8.63 -18.76 13.93
N ASN A 58 -8.61 -17.70 14.75
CA ASN A 58 -9.79 -17.10 15.38
C ASN A 58 -10.48 -16.03 14.52
N VAL A 59 -9.97 -15.77 13.31
CA VAL A 59 -10.55 -14.80 12.37
C VAL A 59 -11.39 -15.52 11.33
N VAL A 60 -12.61 -15.02 11.10
CA VAL A 60 -13.46 -15.54 10.03
C VAL A 60 -12.95 -14.97 8.72
N VAL A 61 -12.50 -15.82 7.81
CA VAL A 61 -12.03 -15.41 6.48
C VAL A 61 -13.13 -15.63 5.45
N THR A 62 -13.40 -14.62 4.62
CA THR A 62 -14.34 -14.71 3.50
C THR A 62 -13.69 -14.23 2.21
N PRO A 63 -13.97 -14.88 1.06
CA PRO A 63 -13.52 -14.37 -0.23
C PRO A 63 -14.31 -13.11 -0.60
N VAL A 64 -13.63 -12.20 -1.30
CA VAL A 64 -14.22 -11.06 -2.00
C VAL A 64 -14.45 -11.48 -3.45
N ASN A 65 -15.65 -11.22 -3.97
CA ASN A 65 -15.93 -11.52 -5.37
C ASN A 65 -15.24 -10.54 -6.34
N ASP A 66 -15.32 -10.85 -7.62
CA ASP A 66 -14.85 -10.05 -8.76
C ASP A 66 -15.32 -8.57 -8.76
N LEU A 67 -16.46 -8.29 -8.12
CA LEU A 67 -17.03 -6.95 -7.99
C LEU A 67 -16.64 -6.24 -6.68
N GLY A 68 -15.78 -6.82 -5.85
CA GLY A 68 -15.33 -6.21 -4.59
C GLY A 68 -16.30 -6.37 -3.42
N ASN A 69 -17.21 -7.35 -3.46
CA ASN A 69 -18.22 -7.60 -2.43
C ASN A 69 -17.91 -8.88 -1.63
N ILE A 70 -18.33 -8.88 -0.37
CA ILE A 70 -18.46 -10.08 0.44
C ILE A 70 -19.94 -10.38 0.71
N TYR A 71 -20.23 -11.65 0.99
CA TYR A 71 -21.52 -12.07 1.55
C TYR A 71 -21.32 -12.50 2.99
N PHE A 72 -21.92 -11.76 3.93
CA PHE A 72 -21.79 -12.02 5.35
C PHE A 72 -23.12 -11.84 6.07
N ALA A 73 -23.52 -12.81 6.89
CA ALA A 73 -24.76 -12.79 7.67
C ALA A 73 -26.03 -12.45 6.84
N GLY A 74 -26.11 -12.91 5.58
CA GLY A 74 -27.24 -12.63 4.69
C GLY A 74 -27.20 -11.26 4.00
N HIS A 75 -26.15 -10.46 4.25
CA HIS A 75 -25.96 -9.16 3.63
C HIS A 75 -24.83 -9.19 2.59
N ARG A 76 -25.03 -8.46 1.50
CA ARG A 76 -23.96 -8.15 0.54
C ARG A 76 -23.32 -6.84 0.93
N ILE A 77 -22.02 -6.86 1.20
CA ILE A 77 -21.25 -5.69 1.64
C ILE A 77 -20.17 -5.41 0.62
N PHE A 78 -20.20 -4.23 0.01
CA PHE A 78 -19.12 -3.77 -0.86
C PHE A 78 -17.95 -3.26 -0.03
N LEU A 79 -16.74 -3.75 -0.32
CA LEU A 79 -15.50 -3.31 0.32
C LEU A 79 -14.72 -2.39 -0.62
N SER A 80 -14.22 -2.94 -1.72
CA SER A 80 -13.46 -2.24 -2.75
C SER A 80 -13.22 -3.19 -3.92
N SER A 81 -13.26 -2.68 -5.16
CA SER A 81 -12.83 -3.44 -6.34
C SER A 81 -11.33 -3.74 -6.34
N ALA A 82 -10.53 -3.01 -5.56
CA ALA A 82 -9.10 -3.29 -5.41
C ALA A 82 -8.81 -4.60 -4.64
N LEU A 83 -9.83 -5.17 -3.98
CA LEU A 83 -9.75 -6.44 -3.26
C LEU A 83 -10.45 -7.57 -4.03
N ALA A 84 -10.81 -7.36 -5.30
CA ALA A 84 -11.42 -8.41 -6.10
C ALA A 84 -10.52 -9.66 -6.12
N ASP A 85 -11.14 -10.83 -5.94
CA ASP A 85 -10.48 -12.14 -5.87
C ASP A 85 -9.52 -12.35 -4.68
N GLU A 86 -9.48 -11.42 -3.73
CA GLU A 86 -8.73 -11.56 -2.48
C GLU A 86 -9.57 -12.16 -1.35
N SER A 87 -8.90 -12.71 -0.33
CA SER A 87 -9.54 -13.12 0.92
C SER A 87 -9.39 -12.05 1.98
N VAL A 88 -10.46 -11.78 2.74
CA VAL A 88 -10.45 -10.80 3.84
C VAL A 88 -10.84 -11.45 5.17
N GLY A 89 -10.17 -11.03 6.24
CA GLY A 89 -10.51 -11.37 7.60
C GLY A 89 -11.60 -10.46 8.15
N LEU A 90 -12.59 -11.04 8.82
CA LEU A 90 -13.64 -10.36 9.55
C LEU A 90 -13.37 -10.51 11.05
N GLU A 91 -13.14 -9.37 11.70
CA GLU A 91 -12.97 -9.27 13.14
C GLU A 91 -14.09 -8.40 13.71
N ASP A 92 -14.66 -8.84 14.84
CA ASP A 92 -15.67 -8.07 15.54
C ASP A 92 -14.99 -6.90 16.26
N ASN A 93 -15.38 -5.67 15.91
CA ASN A 93 -14.82 -4.47 16.53
C ASN A 93 -15.55 -4.13 17.84
N ARG A 94 -15.72 -5.12 18.72
CA ARG A 94 -16.19 -4.83 20.08
C ARG A 94 -15.09 -4.04 20.77
N ILE A 95 -15.35 -2.76 20.99
CA ILE A 95 -14.62 -2.00 21.99
C ILE A 95 -15.08 -2.60 23.32
N ASP A 96 -14.26 -3.45 23.92
CA ASP A 96 -14.47 -3.88 25.30
C ASP A 96 -14.52 -2.60 26.17
N MET A 97 -15.70 -2.29 26.72
CA MET A 97 -15.92 -1.21 27.68
C MET A 97 -15.67 -1.68 29.10
#